data_AF-A0A0Q3HAZ7-F1
#
_entry.id   AF-A0A0Q3HAZ7-F1
#
_cell.length_a   1.000
_cell.length_b   1.000
_cell.length_c   1.000
_cell.angle_alpha   90.00
_cell.angle_beta   90.00
_cell.angle_gamma   90.00
#
_symmetry.space_group_name_H-M   'P 1'
#
loop_
_entity.id
_entity.type
_entity.pdbx_description
1 polymer ?
#
loop_
_entity_poly.entity_id
_entity_poly.type
_entity_poly.pdbx_seq_one_letter_code
_entity_poly.pdbx_strand_id
1 'polypeptide(L)'
;MARLPLNARSRRRNLRIRLMMSSLVMMYYYVWLMFSVAYRRRCLKIERRIRNRSLRAQRLFEMIHESDKGCISELRVNRRTFHVLCDMVAEFGGLRGTHNTSLEEIVSIYLVSPY
;
A
#
# COMPACT_ATOMS: atom_id res chain seq x y z
N MET A 1 -52.85 45.98 -47.94
CA MET A 1 -51.97 44.86 -47.52
C MET A 1 -50.60 45.41 -47.13
N ALA A 2 -50.28 45.49 -45.84
CA ALA A 2 -49.02 46.07 -45.36
C ALA A 2 -47.86 45.08 -45.55
N ARG A 3 -46.85 45.44 -46.36
CA ARG A 3 -45.60 44.68 -46.50
C ARG A 3 -44.80 44.82 -45.21
N LEU A 4 -44.73 43.76 -44.39
CA LEU A 4 -43.78 43.73 -43.27
C LEU A 4 -42.35 43.93 -43.81
N PRO A 5 -41.51 44.77 -43.18
CA PRO A 5 -40.16 44.99 -43.66
C PRO A 5 -39.40 43.66 -43.59
N LEU A 6 -38.80 43.24 -44.71
CA LEU A 6 -37.96 42.04 -44.83
C LEU A 6 -36.91 41.94 -43.70
N ASN A 7 -36.47 43.10 -43.20
CA ASN A 7 -35.57 43.24 -42.06
C ASN A 7 -36.10 42.63 -40.75
N ALA A 8 -37.40 42.71 -40.47
CA ALA A 8 -37.99 42.13 -39.26
C ALA A 8 -38.00 40.60 -39.30
N ARG A 9 -38.20 40.00 -40.49
CA ARG A 9 -38.20 38.54 -40.69
C ARG A 9 -36.77 37.99 -40.64
N SER A 10 -35.81 38.69 -41.24
CA SER A 10 -34.37 38.38 -41.16
C SER A 10 -33.85 38.47 -39.72
N ARG A 11 -34.20 39.53 -38.98
CA ARG A 11 -33.82 39.71 -37.56
C ARG A 11 -34.33 38.59 -36.66
N ARG A 12 -35.59 38.13 -36.86
CA ARG A 12 -36.15 36.99 -36.13
C ARG A 12 -35.45 35.67 -36.45
N ARG A 13 -35.06 35.44 -37.71
CA ARG A 13 -34.25 34.27 -38.10
C ARG A 13 -32.86 34.32 -37.46
N ASN A 14 -32.19 35.46 -37.48
CA ASN A 14 -30.86 35.63 -36.89
C ASN A 14 -30.88 35.48 -35.37
N LEU A 15 -31.97 35.87 -34.70
CA LEU A 15 -32.15 35.60 -33.27
C LEU A 15 -32.31 34.10 -33.00
N ARG A 16 -33.14 33.38 -33.78
CA ARG A 16 -33.27 31.92 -33.64
C ARG A 16 -31.94 31.20 -33.89
N ILE A 17 -31.20 31.58 -34.92
CA ILE A 17 -29.88 31.00 -35.21
C ILE A 17 -28.93 31.27 -34.04
N ARG A 18 -28.86 32.49 -33.50
CA ARG A 18 -28.02 32.79 -32.34
C ARG A 18 -28.39 31.98 -31.10
N LEU A 19 -29.69 31.81 -30.83
CA LEU A 19 -30.16 30.97 -29.73
C LEU A 19 -29.78 29.49 -29.94
N MET A 20 -29.95 28.97 -31.16
CA MET A 20 -29.51 27.61 -31.51
C MET A 20 -28.00 27.45 -31.32
N MET A 21 -27.19 28.38 -31.82
CA MET A 21 -25.74 28.35 -31.63
C MET A 21 -25.35 28.42 -30.14
N SER A 22 -26.00 29.27 -29.35
CA SER A 22 -25.75 29.33 -27.91
C SER A 22 -26.11 28.03 -27.20
N SER A 23 -27.21 27.37 -27.57
CA SER A 23 -27.59 26.07 -27.01
C SER A 23 -26.60 24.96 -27.36
N LEU A 24 -26.04 24.96 -28.57
CA LEU A 24 -25.02 24.00 -29.01
C LEU A 24 -23.72 24.19 -28.23
N VAL A 25 -23.30 25.43 -28.03
CA VAL A 25 -22.10 25.76 -27.24
C VAL A 25 -22.28 25.34 -25.78
N MET A 26 -23.43 25.62 -25.18
CA MET A 26 -23.73 25.17 -23.81
C MET A 26 -23.72 23.65 -23.71
N MET A 27 -24.34 22.94 -24.67
CA MET A 27 -24.35 21.48 -24.72
C MET A 27 -22.93 20.90 -24.80
N TYR A 28 -22.06 21.49 -25.63
CA TYR A 28 -20.65 21.12 -25.71
C TYR A 28 -19.94 21.24 -24.35
N TYR A 29 -20.10 22.37 -23.66
CA TYR A 29 -19.52 22.57 -22.33
C TYR A 29 -20.07 21.58 -21.30
N TYR A 30 -21.37 21.26 -21.35
CA TYR A 30 -21.97 20.27 -20.46
C TYR A 30 -21.39 18.86 -20.67
N VAL A 31 -21.24 18.42 -21.92
CA VAL A 31 -20.62 17.12 -22.22
C VAL A 31 -19.18 17.08 -21.74
N TRP A 32 -18.42 18.15 -21.95
CA TRP A 32 -17.05 18.28 -21.44
C TRP A 32 -16.97 18.21 -19.92
N LEU A 33 -17.87 18.92 -19.21
CA LEU A 33 -17.94 18.88 -17.77
C LEU A 33 -18.27 17.47 -17.27
N MET A 34 -19.26 16.81 -17.87
CA MET A 34 -19.61 15.43 -17.53
C MET A 34 -18.46 14.45 -17.76
N PHE A 35 -17.74 14.59 -18.87
CA PHE A 35 -16.56 13.78 -19.16
C PHE A 35 -15.45 14.02 -18.13
N SER A 36 -15.18 15.28 -17.78
CA SER A 36 -14.17 15.62 -16.77
C SER A 36 -14.51 15.04 -15.39
N VAL A 37 -15.78 15.07 -14.98
CA VAL A 37 -16.24 14.50 -13.71
C VAL A 37 -16.15 12.98 -13.74
N ALA A 38 -16.55 12.34 -14.84
CA ALA A 38 -16.43 10.90 -15.01
C ALA A 38 -14.96 10.45 -14.97
N TYR A 39 -14.07 11.17 -15.64
CA TYR A 39 -12.63 10.95 -15.63
C TYR A 39 -12.07 11.07 -14.21
N ARG A 40 -12.37 12.18 -13.50
CA ARG A 40 -11.95 12.36 -12.09
C ARG A 40 -12.44 11.23 -11.20
N ARG A 41 -13.70 10.80 -11.33
CA ARG A 41 -14.23 9.67 -10.56
C ARG A 41 -13.47 8.37 -10.83
N ARG A 42 -13.09 8.11 -12.08
CA ARG A 42 -12.26 6.94 -12.45
C ARG A 42 -10.87 7.04 -11.85
N CYS A 43 -10.20 8.18 -11.96
CA CYS A 43 -8.88 8.41 -11.35
C CYS A 43 -8.92 8.19 -9.83
N LEU A 44 -9.89 8.80 -9.13
CA LEU A 44 -10.06 8.61 -7.69
C LEU A 44 -10.30 7.15 -7.31
N LYS A 45 -11.06 6.41 -8.12
CA LYS A 45 -11.30 4.97 -7.88
C LYS A 45 -10.03 4.14 -8.02
N ILE A 46 -9.16 4.48 -8.98
CA ILE A 46 -7.87 3.82 -9.19
C ILE A 46 -6.93 4.16 -8.03
N GLU A 47 -6.82 5.44 -7.67
CA GLU A 47 -5.95 5.89 -6.58
C GLU A 47 -6.33 5.24 -5.24
N ARG A 48 -7.63 5.17 -4.92
CA ARG A 48 -8.12 4.44 -3.73
C ARG A 48 -7.74 2.97 -3.75
N ARG A 49 -7.77 2.31 -4.92
CA ARG A 49 -7.37 0.90 -5.03
C ARG A 49 -5.88 0.72 -4.77
N ILE A 50 -5.03 1.59 -5.30
CA ILE A 50 -3.58 1.56 -5.08
C ILE A 50 -3.27 1.80 -3.60
N ARG A 51 -3.88 2.85 -3.01
CA ARG A 51 -3.72 3.18 -1.59
C ARG A 51 -4.17 2.04 -0.67
N ASN A 52 -5.28 1.39 -0.97
CA ASN A 52 -5.73 0.24 -0.18
C ASN A 52 -4.80 -0.97 -0.32
N ARG A 53 -4.21 -1.19 -1.50
CA ARG A 53 -3.20 -2.24 -1.69
C ARG A 53 -1.92 -1.94 -0.91
N SER A 54 -1.43 -0.70 -0.96
CA SER A 54 -0.23 -0.30 -0.22
C SER A 54 -0.43 -0.42 1.30
N LEU A 55 -1.58 0.02 1.82
CA LEU A 55 -1.92 -0.13 3.24
C LEU A 55 -2.01 -1.60 3.67
N ARG A 56 -2.57 -2.47 2.82
CA ARG A 56 -2.62 -3.92 3.10
C ARG A 56 -1.23 -4.54 3.12
N ALA A 57 -0.36 -4.16 2.18
CA ALA A 57 1.01 -4.64 2.15
C ALA A 57 1.78 -4.18 3.40
N GLN A 58 1.66 -2.91 3.80
CA GLN A 58 2.29 -2.39 5.02
C GLN A 58 1.84 -3.16 6.26
N ARG A 59 0.53 -3.36 6.45
CA ARG A 59 0.02 -4.16 7.57
C ARG A 59 0.53 -5.59 7.56
N LEU A 60 0.63 -6.21 6.38
CA LEU A 60 1.18 -7.55 6.25
C LEU A 60 2.65 -7.57 6.70
N PHE A 61 3.46 -6.61 6.25
CA PHE A 61 4.85 -6.49 6.69
C PHE A 61 4.97 -6.26 8.19
N GLU A 62 4.12 -5.43 8.78
CA GLU A 62 4.08 -5.22 10.24
C GLU A 62 3.75 -6.54 10.98
N MET A 63 2.73 -7.27 10.55
CA MET A 63 2.36 -8.56 11.15
C MET A 63 3.47 -9.60 11.02
N ILE A 64 4.11 -9.70 9.83
CA ILE A 64 5.24 -10.61 9.62
C ILE A 64 6.39 -10.21 10.54
N HIS A 65 6.70 -8.92 10.63
CA HIS A 65 7.78 -8.44 11.47
C HIS A 65 7.53 -8.67 12.97
N GLU A 66 6.29 -8.53 13.44
CA GLU A 66 5.89 -8.88 14.80
C GLU A 66 5.98 -10.39 15.05
N SER A 67 5.52 -11.19 14.10
CA SER A 67 5.65 -12.66 14.15
C SER A 67 7.11 -13.09 14.19
N ASP A 68 7.96 -12.51 13.35
CA ASP A 68 9.39 -12.80 13.28
C ASP A 68 10.08 -12.42 14.59
N LYS A 69 9.71 -11.29 15.21
CA LYS A 69 10.23 -10.92 16.54
C LYS A 69 9.90 -11.98 17.60
N GLY A 70 8.65 -12.47 17.62
CA GLY A 70 8.23 -13.54 18.50
C GLY A 70 9.04 -14.81 18.26
N CYS A 71 9.12 -15.25 16.99
CA CYS A 71 9.88 -16.41 16.57
C CYS A 71 11.36 -16.31 16.96
N ILE A 72 12.02 -15.18 16.69
CA ILE A 72 13.42 -14.94 17.09
C ILE A 72 13.56 -14.94 18.62
N SER A 73 12.59 -14.40 19.36
CA SER A 73 12.63 -14.39 20.83
C SER A 73 12.46 -15.78 21.43
N GLU A 74 11.69 -16.66 20.79
CA GLU A 74 11.50 -18.05 21.22
C GLU A 74 12.66 -18.96 20.78
N LEU A 75 13.22 -18.74 19.57
CA LEU A 75 14.40 -19.47 19.07
C LEU A 75 15.69 -19.09 19.81
N ARG A 76 15.79 -17.86 20.33
CA ARG A 76 16.93 -17.46 21.15
C ARG A 76 16.89 -18.18 22.49
N VAL A 77 17.84 -19.10 22.69
CA VAL A 77 18.05 -19.78 23.97
C VAL A 77 18.23 -18.74 25.07
N ASN A 78 17.31 -18.71 26.03
CA ASN A 78 17.39 -17.83 27.19
C ASN A 78 18.68 -18.12 27.97
N ARG A 79 19.35 -17.08 28.49
CA ARG A 79 20.63 -17.20 29.20
C ARG A 79 20.61 -18.20 30.36
N ARG A 80 19.47 -18.33 31.05
CA ARG A 80 19.28 -19.33 32.11
C ARG A 80 19.25 -20.76 31.56
N THR A 81 18.50 -20.98 30.48
CA THR A 81 18.43 -22.28 29.81
C THR A 81 19.78 -22.66 29.19
N PHE A 82 20.52 -21.67 28.70
CA PHE A 82 21.89 -21.85 28.21
C PHE A 82 22.83 -22.33 29.32
N HIS A 83 22.81 -21.72 30.50
CA HIS A 83 23.64 -22.19 31.63
C HIS A 83 23.23 -23.60 32.08
N VAL A 84 21.93 -23.91 32.15
CA VAL A 84 21.45 -25.27 32.46
C VAL A 84 21.93 -26.28 31.42
N LEU A 85 21.94 -25.91 30.13
CA LEU A 85 22.50 -26.73 29.06
C LEU A 85 24.00 -26.96 29.25
N CYS A 86 24.76 -25.91 29.59
CA CYS A 86 26.19 -26.05 29.89
C CYS A 86 26.43 -26.99 31.08
N ASP A 87 25.62 -26.89 32.15
CA ASP A 87 25.72 -27.74 33.33
C ASP A 87 25.38 -29.20 32.97
N MET A 88 24.32 -29.45 32.19
CA MET A 88 23.95 -30.79 31.72
C MET A 88 25.04 -31.40 30.82
N VAL A 89 25.63 -30.63 29.92
CA VAL A 89 26.72 -31.09 29.05
C VAL A 89 28.00 -31.39 29.85
N ALA A 90 28.25 -30.64 30.92
CA ALA A 90 29.37 -30.91 31.83
C ALA A 90 29.15 -32.17 32.68
N GLU A 91 27.92 -32.38 33.19
CA GLU A 91 27.59 -33.52 34.05
C GLU A 91 27.40 -34.83 33.28
N PHE A 92 26.61 -34.82 32.20
CA PHE A 92 26.29 -36.04 31.44
C PHE A 92 27.21 -36.25 30.23
N GLY A 93 27.70 -35.18 29.62
CA GLY A 93 28.60 -35.25 28.46
C GLY A 93 30.09 -35.36 28.84
N GLY A 94 30.44 -35.16 30.12
CA GLY A 94 31.82 -35.23 30.61
C GLY A 94 32.76 -34.17 30.02
N LEU A 95 32.20 -33.18 29.31
CA LEU A 95 32.95 -32.10 28.70
C LEU A 95 33.33 -31.10 29.78
N ARG A 96 34.63 -30.89 29.99
CA ARG A 96 35.15 -29.81 30.84
C ARG A 96 35.85 -28.78 29.97
N GLY A 97 35.69 -27.51 30.33
CA GLY A 97 36.41 -26.42 29.66
C GLY A 97 37.90 -26.71 29.70
N THR A 98 38.57 -26.61 28.56
CA THR A 98 40.02 -26.75 28.47
C THR A 98 40.68 -25.40 28.71
N HIS A 99 42.00 -25.34 28.92
CA HIS A 99 42.73 -24.09 29.12
C HIS A 99 42.53 -23.07 27.98
N ASN A 100 42.16 -23.53 26.78
CA ASN A 100 42.02 -22.69 25.59
C ASN A 100 40.57 -22.45 25.16
N THR A 101 39.60 -23.23 25.65
CA THR A 101 38.18 -23.09 25.25
C THR A 101 37.27 -23.25 26.46
N SER A 102 36.39 -22.26 26.66
CA SER A 102 35.36 -22.33 27.69
C SER A 102 34.23 -23.28 27.28
N LEU A 103 33.57 -23.90 28.26
CA LEU A 103 32.38 -24.72 28.02
C LEU A 103 31.28 -23.92 27.30
N GLU A 104 31.15 -22.64 27.64
CA GLU A 104 30.20 -21.71 27.02
C GLU A 104 30.53 -21.44 25.55
N GLU A 105 31.80 -21.32 25.16
CA GLU A 105 32.22 -21.22 23.76
C GLU A 105 31.87 -22.48 22.97
N ILE A 106 32.12 -23.67 23.54
CA ILE A 106 31.83 -24.93 22.84
C ILE A 106 30.33 -25.08 22.61
N VAL A 107 29.51 -24.85 23.64
CA VAL A 107 28.05 -24.94 23.55
C VAL A 107 27.47 -23.84 22.64
N SER A 108 28.03 -22.63 22.66
CA SER A 108 27.58 -21.56 21.77
C SER A 108 27.93 -21.80 20.31
N ILE A 109 29.09 -22.37 19.99
CA ILE A 109 29.43 -22.80 18.62
C ILE A 109 28.42 -23.83 18.11
N TYR A 110 28.04 -24.80 18.96
CA TYR A 110 27.03 -25.81 18.61
C TYR A 110 25.63 -25.22 18.38
N LEU A 111 25.22 -24.22 19.18
CA LEU A 111 23.90 -23.59 19.06
C LEU A 111 23.81 -22.54 17.95
N VAL A 112 24.94 -21.94 17.54
CA VAL A 112 24.99 -20.89 16.51
C VAL A 112 25.27 -21.46 15.12
N SER A 113 25.89 -22.64 15.01
CA SER A 113 26.16 -23.28 13.71
C SER A 113 24.85 -23.67 13.03
N PRO A 114 24.42 -22.94 11.99
CA PRO A 114 23.24 -23.29 11.23
C PRO A 114 23.70 -24.35 10.22
N TYR A 115 23.32 -25.61 10.45
CA TYR A 115 23.11 -26.48 9.30
C TYR A 115 21.88 -26.00 8.52
#